data_AF-A0AAD7ZKQ4-F1
#
_entry.id   AF-A0AAD7ZKQ4-F1
#
_cell.length_a   1.000
_cell.length_b   1.000
_cell.length_c   1.000
_cell.angle_alpha   90.00
_cell.angle_beta   90.00
_cell.angle_gamma   90.00
#
_symmetry.space_group_name_H-M   'P 1'
#
loop_
_entity.id
_entity.type
_entity.pdbx_description
1 polymer ?
#
loop_
_entity_poly.entity_id
_entity_poly.type
_entity_poly.pdbx_seq_one_letter_code
_entity_poly.pdbx_strand_id
1 'polypeptide(L)'
;MAASRALKFAKDLKELRIHLCQTSTASKGVRDFIESHYVNIKTNNPKFPILIRECSGIQPRLYARYDFGKESSVSLSNLKAEDVFKQVERLSQSC
;
A
#
# COMPACT_ATOMS: atom_id res chain seq x y z
N MET A 1 12.37 -10.27 14.18
CA MET A 1 12.41 -8.87 14.69
C MET A 1 12.38 -7.90 13.50
N ALA A 2 11.26 -7.85 12.75
CA ALA A 2 11.02 -6.78 11.79
C ALA A 2 10.16 -5.75 12.50
N ALA A 3 10.81 -4.65 12.92
CA ALA A 3 10.19 -3.62 13.73
C ALA A 3 8.93 -3.09 13.04
N SER A 4 7.82 -3.11 13.76
CA SER A 4 6.61 -2.36 13.46
C SER A 4 6.93 -0.86 13.47
N ARG A 5 7.55 -0.38 12.39
CA ARG A 5 7.68 1.06 12.13
C ARG A 5 6.27 1.57 11.93
N ALA A 6 5.80 2.40 12.87
CA ALA A 6 4.59 3.17 12.69
C ALA A 6 4.80 4.06 11.45
N LEU A 7 4.26 3.64 10.30
CA LEU A 7 4.28 4.41 9.07
C LEU A 7 3.46 5.68 9.33
N LYS A 8 4.16 6.75 9.71
CA LYS A 8 3.61 8.10 9.74
C LYS A 8 3.65 8.60 8.30
N PHE A 9 2.48 8.65 7.67
CA PHE A 9 2.36 9.21 6.34
C PHE A 9 2.78 10.69 6.36
N ALA A 10 3.55 11.11 5.36
CA ALA A 10 3.85 12.53 5.16
C ALA A 10 2.53 13.34 5.10
N LYS A 11 2.56 14.59 5.59
CA LYS A 11 1.38 15.48 5.59
C LYS A 11 0.78 15.65 4.19
N ASP A 12 1.64 15.50 3.19
CA ASP A 12 1.33 15.71 1.79
C ASP A 12 0.57 14.52 1.20
N LEU A 13 0.66 13.33 1.80
CA LEU A 13 -0.06 12.14 1.33
C LEU A 13 -1.54 12.25 1.73
N LYS A 14 -2.43 12.32 0.74
CA LYS A 14 -3.88 12.44 0.95
C LYS A 14 -4.59 11.10 0.89
N GLU A 15 -4.21 10.22 -0.04
CA GLU A 15 -4.90 8.94 -0.22
C GLU A 15 -3.94 7.85 -0.70
N LEU A 16 -4.20 6.61 -0.30
CA LEU A 16 -3.50 5.43 -0.78
C LEU A 16 -4.51 4.42 -1.31
N ARG A 17 -4.34 4.01 -2.58
CA ARG A 17 -5.25 3.06 -3.24
C ARG A 17 -4.47 1.82 -3.64
N ILE A 18 -4.90 0.66 -3.16
CA ILE A 18 -4.29 -0.64 -3.45
C ILE A 18 -5.23 -1.40 -4.36
N HIS A 19 -4.79 -1.68 -5.57
CA HIS A 19 -5.44 -2.62 -6.47
C HIS A 19 -4.79 -3.98 -6.30
N LEU A 20 -5.59 -5.00 -6.04
CA LEU A 20 -5.13 -6.39 -5.95
C LEU A 20 -6.08 -7.33 -6.68
N CYS A 21 -5.56 -8.51 -7.01
CA CYS A 21 -6.35 -9.59 -7.58
C CYS A 21 -6.43 -10.77 -6.60
N GLN A 22 -7.64 -11.30 -6.43
CA GLN A 22 -7.95 -12.37 -5.48
C GLN A 22 -7.35 -13.72 -5.87
N THR A 23 -7.25 -14.01 -7.17
CA THR A 23 -6.88 -15.34 -7.68
C THR A 23 -5.45 -15.40 -8.21
N SER A 24 -4.90 -14.28 -8.68
CA SER A 24 -3.56 -14.26 -9.29
C SER A 24 -2.43 -14.60 -8.29
N THR A 25 -1.46 -15.38 -8.75
CA THR A 25 -0.22 -15.65 -8.03
C THR A 25 0.62 -14.39 -7.83
N ALA A 26 0.59 -13.47 -8.80
CA ALA A 26 1.30 -12.20 -8.76
C ALA A 26 0.87 -11.26 -7.62
N SER A 27 -0.36 -11.42 -7.11
CA SER A 27 -0.91 -10.63 -6.00
C SER A 27 -0.81 -11.33 -4.64
N LYS A 28 -0.23 -12.54 -4.57
CA LYS A 28 -0.14 -13.30 -3.32
C LYS A 28 0.57 -12.52 -2.21
N GLY A 29 1.72 -11.91 -2.50
CA GLY A 29 2.45 -11.11 -1.51
C GLY A 29 1.72 -9.85 -1.06
N VAL A 30 0.83 -9.29 -1.89
CA VAL A 30 -0.02 -8.13 -1.51
C VAL A 30 -1.16 -8.57 -0.59
N ARG A 31 -1.73 -9.76 -0.81
CA ARG A 31 -2.75 -10.35 0.09
C ARG A 31 -2.16 -10.60 1.48
N ASP A 32 -1.01 -11.27 1.53
CA ASP A 32 -0.31 -11.55 2.78
C ASP A 32 0.04 -10.24 3.54
N PHE A 33 0.43 -9.19 2.81
CA PHE A 33 0.66 -7.86 3.37
C PHE A 33 -0.61 -7.23 3.95
N ILE A 34 -1.75 -7.34 3.27
CA ILE A 34 -3.02 -6.78 3.77
C ILE A 34 -3.43 -7.51 5.05
N GLU A 35 -3.38 -8.84 5.09
CA GLU A 35 -3.79 -9.62 6.27
C GLU A 35 -2.98 -9.26 7.52
N SER A 36 -1.66 -9.09 7.37
CA SER A 36 -0.75 -8.92 8.50
C SER A 36 -0.49 -7.46 8.88
N HIS A 37 -0.46 -6.52 7.92
CA HIS A 37 -0.01 -5.14 8.16
C HIS A 37 -1.14 -4.11 8.10
N TYR A 38 -2.24 -4.38 7.39
CA TYR A 38 -3.30 -3.39 7.17
C TYR A 38 -3.94 -2.89 8.46
N VAL A 39 -4.26 -3.80 9.38
CA VAL A 39 -4.91 -3.46 10.67
C VAL A 39 -4.05 -2.50 11.48
N ASN A 40 -2.74 -2.77 11.54
CA ASN A 40 -1.79 -1.92 12.25
C ASN A 40 -1.67 -0.54 11.59
N ILE A 41 -1.58 -0.48 10.26
CA ILE A 41 -1.50 0.80 9.53
C ILE A 41 -2.75 1.64 9.73
N LYS A 42 -3.95 1.02 9.68
CA LYS A 42 -5.22 1.72 9.85
C LYS A 42 -5.42 2.22 11.29
N THR A 43 -4.99 1.43 12.27
CA THR A 43 -5.06 1.80 13.70
C THR A 43 -4.16 3.00 13.99
N ASN A 44 -2.96 3.03 13.42
CA ASN A 44 -2.02 4.14 13.59
C ASN A 44 -2.45 5.42 12.84
N ASN A 45 -3.24 5.28 11.77
CA ASN A 45 -3.66 6.40 10.92
C ASN A 45 -5.18 6.40 10.70
N PRO A 46 -5.99 6.71 11.74
CA PRO A 46 -7.45 6.61 11.68
C PRO A 46 -8.08 7.56 10.65
N LYS A 47 -7.50 8.75 10.46
CA LYS A 47 -7.97 9.78 9.52
C LYS A 47 -7.51 9.56 8.08
N PHE A 48 -6.60 8.61 7.83
CA PHE A 48 -6.04 8.41 6.50
C PHE A 48 -6.92 7.45 5.68
N PRO A 49 -7.36 7.85 4.47
CA PRO A 49 -8.16 6.99 3.60
C PRO A 49 -7.25 6.02 2.83
N ILE A 50 -7.34 4.74 3.22
CA ILE A 50 -6.74 3.62 2.49
C ILE A 50 -7.86 2.91 1.75
N LEU A 51 -7.82 2.93 0.43
CA LEU A 51 -8.83 2.33 -0.44
C LEU A 51 -8.29 1.03 -1.02
N ILE A 52 -8.85 -0.09 -0.58
CA ILE A 52 -8.57 -1.40 -1.15
C ILE A 52 -9.60 -1.67 -2.25
N ARG A 53 -9.11 -1.96 -3.46
CA ARG A 53 -9.92 -2.30 -4.63
C ARG A 53 -9.49 -3.66 -5.15
N GLU A 54 -10.31 -4.66 -4.88
CA GLU A 54 -10.09 -6.01 -5.35
C GLU A 54 -10.77 -6.18 -6.71
N CYS A 55 -10.00 -6.59 -7.73
CA CYS A 55 -10.51 -6.85 -9.06
C CYS A 55 -9.84 -8.09 -9.67
N SER A 56 -10.61 -8.88 -10.42
CA SER A 56 -10.08 -10.04 -11.13
C SER A 56 -9.29 -9.63 -12.38
N GLY A 57 -8.20 -10.34 -12.68
CA GLY A 57 -7.41 -10.15 -13.91
C GLY A 57 -6.51 -8.90 -13.94
N ILE A 58 -6.40 -8.15 -12.85
CA ILE A 58 -5.57 -6.93 -12.80
C ILE A 58 -4.19 -7.24 -12.18
N GLN A 59 -3.16 -6.58 -12.70
CA GLN A 59 -1.86 -6.54 -12.04
C GLN A 59 -1.94 -5.71 -10.76
N PRO A 60 -1.39 -6.19 -9.64
CA PRO A 60 -1.45 -5.46 -8.39
C PRO A 60 -0.71 -4.12 -8.52
N ARG A 61 -1.37 -3.03 -8.15
CA ARG A 61 -0.84 -1.67 -8.26
C ARG A 61 -1.15 -0.86 -7.02
N LEU A 62 -0.17 -0.09 -6.60
CA LEU A 62 -0.27 0.86 -5.51
C LEU A 62 -0.32 2.26 -6.09
N TYR A 63 -1.31 3.04 -5.69
CA TYR A 63 -1.44 4.45 -6.03
C TYR A 63 -1.33 5.27 -4.76
N ALA A 64 -0.52 6.32 -4.81
CA ALA A 64 -0.40 7.31 -3.75
C ALA A 64 -0.74 8.69 -4.34
N ARG A 65 -1.70 9.37 -3.72
CA ARG A 65 -2.11 10.73 -4.09
C ARG A 65 -1.52 11.71 -3.08
N TYR A 66 -0.78 12.69 -3.58
CA TYR A 66 -0.18 13.76 -2.79
C TYR A 66 -0.95 15.07 -2.96
N ASP A 67 -0.56 16.06 -2.18
CA ASP A 67 -1.01 17.44 -2.33
C ASP A 67 -0.68 17.99 -3.74
N PHE A 68 -1.45 19.00 -4.15
CA PHE A 68 -1.39 19.59 -5.50
C PHE A 68 -1.75 18.61 -6.63
N GLY A 69 -2.46 17.52 -6.32
CA GLY A 69 -3.00 16.60 -7.33
C GLY A 69 -1.97 15.68 -7.98
N LYS A 70 -0.75 15.59 -7.42
CA LYS A 70 0.26 14.64 -7.90
C LYS A 70 -0.13 13.22 -7.50
N GLU A 71 -0.16 12.31 -8.47
CA GLU A 71 -0.42 10.88 -8.22
C GLU A 71 0.79 10.07 -8.67
N SER A 72 1.30 9.21 -7.79
CA SER A 72 2.31 8.22 -8.13
C SER A 72 1.68 6.82 -8.18
N SER A 73 2.15 6.00 -9.11
CA SER A 73 1.69 4.62 -9.26
C SER A 73 2.88 3.68 -9.32
N VAL A 74 2.84 2.61 -8.53
CA VAL A 74 3.88 1.57 -8.49
C VAL A 74 3.22 0.21 -8.71
N SER A 75 3.77 -0.57 -9.64
CA SER A 75 3.36 -1.96 -9.83
C SER A 75 3.95 -2.84 -8.74
N LEU A 76 3.10 -3.65 -8.10
CA LEU A 76 3.48 -4.60 -7.04
C LEU A 76 3.50 -6.06 -7.53
N SER A 77 3.63 -6.28 -8.84
CA SER A 77 3.57 -7.60 -9.45
C SER A 77 4.73 -8.50 -8.98
N ASN A 78 4.39 -9.69 -8.45
CA ASN A 78 5.34 -10.71 -7.98
C ASN A 78 6.27 -10.27 -6.82
N LEU A 79 5.90 -9.21 -6.10
CA LEU A 79 6.65 -8.78 -4.92
C LEU A 79 6.25 -9.58 -3.68
N LYS A 80 7.22 -9.81 -2.78
CA LYS A 80 6.98 -10.37 -1.45
C LYS A 80 6.37 -9.30 -0.53
N ALA A 81 5.69 -9.72 0.54
CA ALA A 81 5.07 -8.81 1.50
C ALA A 81 6.04 -7.76 2.08
N GLU A 82 7.31 -8.16 2.32
CA GLU A 82 8.36 -7.26 2.80
C GLU A 82 8.72 -6.16 1.80
N ASP A 83 8.76 -6.50 0.50
CA ASP A 83 9.08 -5.53 -0.54
C ASP A 83 7.90 -4.60 -0.83
N VAL A 84 6.67 -5.10 -0.68
CA VAL A 84 5.45 -4.27 -0.69
C VAL A 84 5.50 -3.26 0.45
N PHE A 85 5.89 -3.68 1.66
CA PHE A 85 6.06 -2.77 2.79
C PHE A 85 7.08 -1.67 2.51
N LYS A 86 8.24 -2.01 1.93
CA LYS A 86 9.27 -1.02 1.53
C LYS A 86 8.74 -0.02 0.49
N GLN A 87 7.94 -0.46 -0.49
CA GLN A 87 7.35 0.44 -1.48
C GLN A 87 6.33 1.39 -0.84
N VAL A 88 5.48 0.87 0.06
CA VAL A 88 4.54 1.70 0.83
C VAL A 88 5.30 2.71 1.69
N GLU A 89 6.39 2.29 2.33
CA GLU A 89 7.25 3.18 3.12
C GLU A 89 7.87 4.28 2.25
N ARG A 90 8.42 3.91 1.09
CA ARG A 90 8.99 4.86 0.13
C ARG A 90 7.97 5.90 -0.33
N LEU A 91 6.75 5.47 -0.66
CA LEU A 91 5.68 6.39 -1.06
C LEU A 91 5.15 7.23 0.10
N SER A 92 5.22 6.71 1.33
CA SER A 92 4.82 7.46 2.53
C SER A 92 5.83 8.55 2.93
N GLN A 93 7.09 8.39 2.53
CA GLN A 93 8.20 9.30 2.86
C GLN A 93 8.59 10.24 1.72
N SER A 94 8.06 10.05 0.51
CA SER A 94 8.38 10.92 -0.62
C SER A 94 7.72 12.30 -0.45
N CYS A 95 8.47 13.21 0.18
CA CYS A 95 8.48 14.65 -0.11
C CYS A 95 9.69 14.95 -0.99
#